data_AF-A0A7W8BIU1-F1
#
_entry.id   AF-A0A7W8BIU1-F1
#
_cell.length_a   1.000
_cell.length_b   1.000
_cell.length_c   1.000
_cell.angle_alpha   90.00
_cell.angle_beta   90.00
_cell.angle_gamma   90.00
#
_symmetry.space_group_name_H-M   'P 1'
#
loop_
_entity.id
_entity.type
_entity.pdbx_description
1 polymer ?
#
loop_
_entity_poly.entity_id
_entity_poly.type
_entity_poly.pdbx_seq_one_letter_code
_entity_poly.pdbx_strand_id
1 'polypeptide(L)'
;MHDTGNSRITITRQSHFAYVLGLIGVILALTGCQSASEPSARDSDPTARELVDLRSRVLSYTEELTPEGPYAPPDEEQRTQLARGVGRLLDGDAREAERLLAPIGLGVTRLTDTESGRRYDEVAATGPGESARWGRLYVNADSRLRWNAQVPHPVADRETEALGVRLLEDTPGGALVLAGAHRRAGQGDAADVAHREDSAFHTIVLTLQKRGVPGVQLHGFAESTTDRYDAVLSTGAAQSAPGEVSALADRMEAAGLRVCRGWSARCPLEGTTNVQGRAAQRQHATFVHLELAPDARGDGRDADEAATAVAGLLTDWAQD
;
A
#
# COMPACT_ATOMS: atom_id res chain seq x y z
N MET A 1 -28.57 -42.85 92.93
CA MET A 1 -29.64 -43.79 92.53
C MET A 1 -29.68 -43.70 91.01
N HIS A 2 -29.14 -44.59 90.17
CA HIS A 2 -28.59 -45.96 90.12
C HIS A 2 -27.71 -45.93 88.83
N ASP A 3 -26.67 -46.70 88.54
CA ASP A 3 -25.99 -47.83 89.15
C ASP A 3 -24.64 -48.01 88.40
N THR A 4 -23.69 -48.69 89.06
CA THR A 4 -22.60 -49.58 88.56
C THR A 4 -22.05 -49.48 87.11
N GLY A 5 -20.75 -49.64 86.84
CA GLY A 5 -19.75 -50.36 87.62
C GLY A 5 -18.39 -50.48 86.91
N ASN A 6 -17.43 -50.93 87.71
CA ASN A 6 -16.02 -51.20 87.43
C ASN A 6 -15.74 -52.11 86.22
N SER A 7 -14.60 -51.91 85.56
CA SER A 7 -13.61 -52.97 85.34
C SER A 7 -12.20 -52.43 85.06
N ARG A 8 -11.23 -53.13 85.64
CA ARG A 8 -9.79 -52.83 85.74
C ARG A 8 -8.99 -53.38 84.54
N ILE A 9 -7.69 -53.04 84.54
CA ILE A 9 -6.50 -53.74 83.97
C ILE A 9 -6.03 -53.15 82.61
N THR A 10 -5.00 -52.30 82.53
CA THR A 10 -3.50 -52.47 82.55
C THR A 10 -2.89 -53.09 81.28
N ILE A 11 -1.70 -52.58 80.89
CA ILE A 11 -0.58 -53.22 80.10
C ILE A 11 -0.47 -52.77 78.62
N THR A 12 0.38 -51.77 78.32
CA THR A 12 1.74 -51.79 77.69
C THR A 12 1.79 -52.16 76.19
N ARG A 13 2.27 -51.29 75.30
CA ARG A 13 3.68 -51.04 74.85
C ARG A 13 4.13 -52.03 73.75
N GLN A 14 4.84 -51.49 72.74
CA GLN A 14 5.51 -52.15 71.59
C GLN A 14 4.56 -52.42 70.40
N SER A 15 4.86 -52.12 69.13
CA SER A 15 6.12 -52.12 68.35
C SER A 15 5.93 -51.20 67.11
N HIS A 16 6.88 -50.31 66.80
CA HIS A 16 7.86 -50.37 65.67
C HIS A 16 7.33 -50.47 64.23
N PHE A 17 8.07 -49.80 63.33
CA PHE A 17 8.01 -49.76 61.84
C PHE A 17 6.95 -48.81 61.23
N ALA A 18 7.23 -47.94 60.24
CA ALA A 18 8.45 -47.60 59.52
C ALA A 18 8.28 -46.25 58.76
N TYR A 19 9.43 -45.59 58.56
CA TYR A 19 9.78 -44.56 57.59
C TYR A 19 8.93 -44.46 56.29
N VAL A 20 8.57 -43.22 55.93
CA VAL A 20 8.78 -42.66 54.57
C VAL A 20 9.14 -41.17 54.69
N LEU A 21 10.35 -40.82 54.24
CA LEU A 21 10.84 -39.45 54.04
C LEU A 21 10.04 -38.73 52.94
N GLY A 22 9.72 -37.46 53.17
CA GLY A 22 9.27 -36.52 52.13
C GLY A 22 9.97 -35.18 52.30
N LEU A 23 11.21 -35.10 51.81
CA LEU A 23 12.01 -33.88 51.73
C LEU A 23 11.53 -33.09 50.50
N ILE A 24 10.70 -32.06 50.68
CA ILE A 24 10.36 -31.13 49.59
C ILE A 24 11.20 -29.87 49.79
N GLY A 25 12.33 -29.86 49.08
CA GLY A 25 13.11 -28.66 48.81
C GLY A 25 12.32 -27.74 47.89
N VAL A 26 12.15 -26.50 48.33
CA VAL A 26 11.62 -25.40 47.52
C VAL A 26 12.72 -25.01 46.52
N ILE A 27 12.63 -25.54 45.30
CA ILE A 27 13.39 -25.05 44.15
C ILE A 27 12.63 -23.82 43.64
N LEU A 28 13.15 -22.63 43.95
CA LEU A 28 12.81 -21.38 43.28
C LEU A 28 13.31 -21.48 41.83
N ALA A 29 12.44 -21.90 40.92
CA ALA A 29 12.67 -21.78 39.49
C ALA A 29 12.52 -20.30 39.11
N LEU A 30 13.66 -19.63 38.90
CA LEU A 30 13.73 -18.36 38.18
C LEU A 30 13.34 -18.63 36.72
N THR A 31 12.05 -18.58 36.42
CA THR A 31 11.57 -18.39 35.06
C THR A 31 11.99 -16.99 34.63
N GLY A 32 13.14 -16.91 33.94
CA GLY A 32 13.56 -15.71 33.25
C GLY A 32 12.46 -15.31 32.27
N CYS A 33 11.83 -14.17 32.54
CA CYS A 33 11.15 -13.40 31.50
C CYS A 33 12.22 -13.02 30.47
N GLN A 34 12.39 -13.85 29.44
CA GLN A 34 12.94 -13.36 28.19
C GLN A 34 11.89 -12.40 27.65
N SER A 35 12.04 -11.12 27.98
CA SER A 35 11.53 -10.05 27.15
C SER A 35 12.10 -10.34 25.76
N ALA A 36 11.28 -10.89 24.87
CA ALA A 36 11.63 -10.98 23.47
C ALA A 36 11.94 -9.54 23.05
N SER A 37 13.22 -9.25 22.85
CA SER A 37 13.65 -7.97 22.33
C SER A 37 12.83 -7.74 21.07
N GLU A 38 12.08 -6.64 21.01
CA GLU A 38 11.51 -6.21 19.74
C GLU A 38 12.67 -6.18 18.73
N PRO A 39 12.47 -6.73 17.51
CA PRO A 39 13.50 -6.68 16.49
C PRO A 39 14.00 -5.24 16.42
N SER A 40 15.30 -5.02 16.64
CA SER A 40 15.85 -3.67 16.52
C SER A 40 15.51 -3.15 15.13
N ALA A 41 15.19 -1.86 14.96
CA ALA A 41 14.80 -1.29 13.67
C ALA A 41 15.78 -1.59 12.50
N ARG A 42 17.02 -1.99 12.80
CA ARG A 42 18.00 -2.45 11.80
C ARG A 42 17.71 -3.83 11.20
N ASP A 43 16.96 -4.69 11.89
CA ASP A 43 16.67 -6.06 11.48
C ASP A 43 15.46 -6.13 10.53
N SER A 44 14.58 -5.12 10.59
CA SER A 44 13.44 -4.94 9.69
C SER A 44 13.78 -4.18 8.40
N ASP A 45 14.95 -3.54 8.33
CA ASP A 45 15.38 -2.77 7.17
C ASP A 45 15.76 -3.68 5.99
N PRO A 46 15.57 -3.22 4.73
CA PRO A 46 16.05 -3.96 3.58
C PRO A 46 17.58 -3.96 3.52
N THR A 47 18.13 -4.93 2.79
CA THR A 47 19.59 -5.04 2.62
C THR A 47 20.16 -3.87 1.81
N ALA A 48 19.52 -3.58 0.67
CA ALA A 48 19.99 -2.58 -0.29
C ALA A 48 19.57 -1.17 0.13
N ARG A 49 20.50 -0.22 -0.01
CA ARG A 49 20.28 1.21 0.27
C ARG A 49 20.94 2.05 -0.81
N GLU A 50 20.23 3.05 -1.33
CA GLU A 50 20.71 3.93 -2.40
C GLU A 50 20.36 5.39 -2.09
N LEU A 51 21.23 6.31 -2.51
CA LEU A 51 20.96 7.75 -2.54
C LEU A 51 20.62 8.12 -3.99
N VAL A 52 19.44 8.67 -4.24
CA VAL A 52 18.91 8.88 -5.60
C VAL A 52 18.15 10.20 -5.70
N ASP A 53 18.09 10.76 -6.88
CA ASP A 53 17.04 11.73 -7.23
C ASP A 53 15.76 10.93 -7.52
N LEU A 54 14.75 11.05 -6.65
CA LEU A 54 13.57 10.19 -6.72
C LEU A 54 12.79 10.42 -8.02
N ARG A 55 12.53 11.68 -8.37
CA ARG A 55 11.89 12.07 -9.61
C ARG A 55 12.56 11.47 -10.84
N SER A 56 13.87 11.65 -10.99
CA SER A 56 14.63 11.09 -12.12
C SER A 56 14.56 9.57 -12.14
N ARG A 57 14.64 8.90 -10.98
CA ARG A 57 14.51 7.44 -10.90
C ARG A 57 13.16 6.95 -11.42
N VAL A 58 12.06 7.63 -11.06
CA VAL A 58 10.72 7.30 -11.52
C VAL A 58 10.58 7.55 -13.02
N LEU A 59 10.98 8.73 -13.50
CA LEU A 59 10.79 9.13 -14.89
C LEU A 59 11.66 8.32 -15.86
N SER A 60 12.93 8.06 -15.52
CA SER A 60 13.80 7.20 -16.33
C SER A 60 13.30 5.76 -16.41
N TYR A 61 12.57 5.26 -15.40
CA TYR A 61 11.94 3.94 -15.49
C TYR A 61 10.81 3.91 -16.53
N THR A 62 10.03 4.97 -16.63
CA THR A 62 8.86 5.02 -17.54
C THR A 62 9.23 5.35 -18.98
N GLU A 63 10.36 5.99 -19.24
CA GLU A 63 10.83 6.36 -20.59
C GLU A 63 10.93 5.17 -21.55
N GLU A 64 11.20 3.97 -21.05
CA GLU A 64 11.35 2.76 -21.86
C GLU A 64 10.03 2.06 -22.20
N LEU A 65 8.90 2.55 -21.69
CA LEU A 65 7.60 1.89 -21.84
C LEU A 65 7.00 2.19 -23.22
N THR A 66 6.90 1.16 -24.05
CA THR A 66 6.37 1.29 -25.42
C THR A 66 5.06 0.51 -25.61
N PRO A 67 4.16 0.97 -26.50
CA PRO A 67 2.93 0.25 -26.83
C PRO A 67 3.16 -1.16 -27.36
N GLU A 68 4.26 -1.38 -28.09
CA GLU A 68 4.64 -2.65 -28.68
C GLU A 68 5.46 -3.53 -27.72
N GLY A 69 5.66 -3.07 -26.47
CA GLY A 69 6.42 -3.78 -25.46
C GLY A 69 5.78 -5.13 -25.09
N PRO A 70 6.60 -6.11 -24.65
CA PRO A 70 6.06 -7.35 -24.10
C PRO A 70 5.46 -7.08 -22.73
N TYR A 71 4.34 -7.77 -22.43
CA TYR A 71 3.78 -7.82 -21.10
C TYR A 71 3.09 -9.16 -20.87
N ALA A 72 3.37 -9.77 -19.72
CA ALA A 72 2.65 -10.91 -19.19
C ALA A 72 2.29 -10.61 -17.73
N PRO A 73 1.01 -10.76 -17.32
CA PRO A 73 0.63 -10.59 -15.93
C PRO A 73 1.26 -11.70 -15.06
N PRO A 74 1.48 -11.45 -13.77
CA PRO A 74 1.88 -12.51 -12.84
C PRO A 74 0.82 -13.62 -12.80
N ASP A 75 1.24 -14.86 -12.59
CA ASP A 75 0.34 -15.98 -12.30
C ASP A 75 -0.26 -15.89 -10.88
N GLU A 76 -1.10 -16.86 -10.50
CA GLU A 76 -1.77 -16.86 -9.20
C GLU A 76 -0.83 -16.99 -8.00
N GLU A 77 0.22 -17.82 -8.13
CA GLU A 77 1.21 -18.01 -7.07
C GLU A 77 2.04 -16.74 -6.90
N GLN A 78 2.47 -16.16 -8.01
CA GLN A 78 3.21 -14.90 -8.05
C GLN A 78 2.39 -13.74 -7.45
N ARG A 79 1.09 -13.63 -7.76
CA ARG A 79 0.21 -12.63 -7.14
C ARG A 79 0.04 -12.84 -5.64
N THR A 80 -0.11 -14.09 -5.21
CA THR A 80 -0.21 -14.44 -3.79
C THR A 80 1.06 -14.05 -3.04
N GLN A 81 2.22 -14.34 -3.63
CA GLN A 81 3.52 -14.02 -3.07
C GLN A 81 3.79 -12.51 -3.05
N LEU A 82 3.43 -11.79 -4.12
CA LEU A 82 3.47 -10.33 -4.20
C LEU A 82 2.63 -9.69 -3.09
N ALA A 83 1.38 -10.12 -2.92
CA ALA A 83 0.49 -9.60 -1.87
C ALA A 83 1.05 -9.84 -0.45
N ARG A 84 1.68 -11.00 -0.21
CA ARG A 84 2.34 -11.29 1.08
C ARG A 84 3.55 -10.40 1.31
N GLY A 85 4.43 -10.27 0.32
CA GLY A 85 5.62 -9.43 0.40
C GLY A 85 5.30 -7.97 0.62
N VAL A 86 4.40 -7.40 -0.19
CA VAL A 86 3.89 -6.03 -0.02
C VAL A 86 3.21 -5.89 1.34
N GLY A 87 2.45 -6.89 1.78
CA GLY A 87 1.84 -6.89 3.10
C GLY A 87 2.87 -6.70 4.22
N ARG A 88 3.99 -7.45 4.19
CA ARG A 88 5.07 -7.33 5.19
C ARG A 88 5.75 -5.97 5.13
N LEU A 89 5.95 -5.42 3.92
CA LEU A 89 6.52 -4.09 3.75
C LEU A 89 5.64 -3.03 4.43
N LEU A 90 4.33 -3.09 4.21
CA LEU A 90 3.36 -2.17 4.81
C LEU A 90 3.24 -2.34 6.33
N ASP A 91 3.58 -3.52 6.86
CA ASP A 91 3.64 -3.79 8.29
C ASP A 91 5.00 -3.35 8.91
N GLY A 92 5.89 -2.75 8.10
CA GLY A 92 7.19 -2.22 8.53
C GLY A 92 8.36 -3.21 8.49
N ASP A 93 8.15 -4.40 7.92
CA ASP A 93 9.14 -5.48 7.84
C ASP A 93 9.67 -5.63 6.40
N ALA A 94 10.48 -4.66 5.98
CA ALA A 94 11.06 -4.61 4.65
C ALA A 94 12.05 -5.77 4.39
N ARG A 95 12.72 -6.27 5.43
CA ARG A 95 13.62 -7.44 5.35
C ARG A 95 12.87 -8.71 4.97
N GLU A 96 11.73 -8.98 5.62
CA GLU A 96 10.90 -10.13 5.30
C GLU A 96 10.17 -9.94 3.96
N ALA A 97 9.73 -8.71 3.66
CA ALA A 97 9.19 -8.38 2.35
C ALA A 97 10.19 -8.73 1.23
N GLU A 98 11.46 -8.31 1.36
CA GLU A 98 12.54 -8.64 0.43
C GLU A 98 12.68 -10.16 0.24
N ARG A 99 12.67 -10.93 1.33
CA ARG A 99 12.78 -12.40 1.28
C ARG A 99 11.60 -13.04 0.56
N LEU A 100 10.38 -12.52 0.77
CA LEU A 100 9.17 -13.03 0.12
C LEU A 100 9.08 -12.60 -1.34
N LEU A 101 9.63 -11.46 -1.72
CA LEU A 101 9.57 -10.93 -3.09
C LEU A 101 10.67 -11.52 -3.99
N ALA A 102 11.82 -11.89 -3.43
CA ALA A 102 12.97 -12.39 -4.19
C ALA A 102 12.66 -13.58 -5.13
N PRO A 103 11.88 -14.60 -4.74
CA PRO A 103 11.60 -15.74 -5.63
C PRO A 103 10.77 -15.39 -6.87
N ILE A 104 10.06 -14.26 -6.86
CA ILE A 104 9.29 -13.76 -8.01
C ILE A 104 10.03 -12.64 -8.76
N GLY A 105 11.35 -12.53 -8.54
CA GLY A 105 12.22 -11.59 -9.24
C GLY A 105 12.01 -10.13 -8.87
N LEU A 106 11.50 -9.87 -7.66
CA LEU A 106 11.31 -8.53 -7.09
C LEU A 106 12.20 -8.35 -5.85
N GLY A 107 12.72 -7.15 -5.65
CA GLY A 107 13.54 -6.78 -4.50
C GLY A 107 12.92 -5.64 -3.71
N VAL A 108 13.51 -5.34 -2.55
CA VAL A 108 13.21 -4.13 -1.77
C VAL A 108 14.50 -3.34 -1.59
N THR A 109 14.51 -2.09 -2.02
CA THR A 109 15.64 -1.17 -1.85
C THR A 109 15.19 0.05 -1.07
N ARG A 110 15.93 0.43 -0.03
CA ARG A 110 15.69 1.71 0.65
C ARG A 110 16.37 2.84 -0.11
N LEU A 111 15.57 3.71 -0.67
CA LEU A 111 15.99 4.93 -1.33
C LEU A 111 16.04 6.07 -0.31
N THR A 112 17.04 6.93 -0.42
CA THR A 112 17.05 8.27 0.20
C THR A 112 17.00 9.27 -0.94
N ASP A 113 15.99 10.12 -0.95
CA ASP A 113 15.86 11.18 -1.93
C ASP A 113 16.90 12.28 -1.68
N THR A 114 17.68 12.64 -2.69
CA THR A 114 18.75 13.64 -2.59
C THR A 114 18.23 15.05 -2.33
N GLU A 115 17.02 15.38 -2.79
CA GLU A 115 16.47 16.72 -2.63
C GLU A 115 15.91 16.93 -1.23
N SER A 116 15.06 16.01 -0.76
CA SER A 116 14.36 16.16 0.52
C SER A 116 15.00 15.42 1.70
N GLY A 117 15.88 14.45 1.44
CA GLY A 117 16.40 13.53 2.46
C GLY A 117 15.40 12.48 2.95
N ARG A 118 14.17 12.47 2.44
CA ARG A 118 13.15 11.47 2.81
C ARG A 118 13.51 10.10 2.27
N ARG A 119 13.09 9.07 3.00
CA ARG A 119 13.36 7.69 2.66
C ARG A 119 12.11 6.98 2.17
N TYR A 120 12.31 6.12 1.18
CA TYR A 120 11.27 5.30 0.57
C TYR A 120 11.77 3.86 0.44
N ASP A 121 10.91 2.89 0.69
CA ASP A 121 11.16 1.53 0.25
C ASP A 121 10.57 1.33 -1.14
N GLU A 122 11.44 1.00 -2.08
CA GLU A 122 11.07 0.67 -3.45
C GLU A 122 10.95 -0.85 -3.61
N VAL A 123 9.81 -1.32 -4.12
CA VAL A 123 9.68 -2.65 -4.70
C VAL A 123 9.84 -2.54 -6.21
N ALA A 124 10.85 -3.20 -6.75
CA ALA A 124 11.15 -3.22 -8.17
C ALA A 124 11.77 -4.56 -8.58
N ALA A 125 11.82 -4.83 -9.88
CA ALA A 125 12.48 -6.03 -10.41
C ALA A 125 13.99 -6.00 -10.16
N THR A 126 14.57 -7.13 -9.78
CA THR A 126 16.02 -7.27 -9.52
C THR A 126 16.85 -7.54 -10.78
N GLY A 127 16.19 -7.71 -11.93
CA GLY A 127 16.82 -8.04 -13.19
C GLY A 127 15.83 -8.06 -14.36
N PRO A 128 16.29 -8.43 -15.56
CA PRO A 128 15.40 -8.59 -16.70
C PRO A 128 14.43 -9.76 -16.50
N GLY A 129 13.27 -9.71 -17.15
CA GLY A 129 12.25 -10.76 -17.08
C GLY A 129 10.84 -10.19 -17.07
N GLU A 130 9.84 -11.04 -16.78
CA GLU A 130 8.43 -10.63 -16.70
C GLU A 130 8.20 -9.61 -15.59
N SER A 131 8.83 -9.80 -14.42
CA SER A 131 8.71 -8.89 -13.27
C SER A 131 9.18 -7.47 -13.57
N ALA A 132 10.11 -7.28 -14.51
CA ALA A 132 10.58 -5.97 -14.95
C ALA A 132 9.47 -5.11 -15.60
N ARG A 133 8.35 -5.73 -15.98
CA ARG A 133 7.19 -5.07 -16.59
C ARG A 133 5.98 -5.00 -15.67
N TRP A 134 6.07 -5.51 -14.44
CA TRP A 134 4.95 -5.53 -13.49
C TRP A 134 4.73 -4.19 -12.80
N GLY A 135 5.75 -3.33 -12.75
CA GLY A 135 5.65 -1.98 -12.18
C GLY A 135 6.62 -1.76 -11.02
N ARG A 136 6.43 -0.62 -10.35
CA ARG A 136 7.16 -0.26 -9.13
C ARG A 136 6.20 0.22 -8.07
N LEU A 137 6.55 -0.03 -6.81
CA LEU A 137 5.88 0.52 -5.64
C LEU A 137 6.92 1.30 -4.84
N TYR A 138 6.60 2.54 -4.47
CA TYR A 138 7.39 3.35 -3.56
C TYR A 138 6.55 3.60 -2.31
N VAL A 139 7.04 3.21 -1.14
CA VAL A 139 6.35 3.41 0.15
C VAL A 139 7.20 4.32 1.02
N ASN A 140 6.61 5.37 1.59
CA ASN A 140 7.30 6.19 2.58
C ASN A 140 7.84 5.32 3.74
N ALA A 141 9.13 5.42 4.03
CA ALA A 141 9.81 4.62 5.07
C ALA A 141 10.00 5.37 6.39
N ASP A 142 9.63 6.66 6.44
CA ASP A 142 9.86 7.54 7.59
C ASP A 142 8.59 7.75 8.44
N SER A 143 7.43 7.38 7.93
CA SER A 143 6.14 7.62 8.56
C SER A 143 5.12 6.54 8.19
N ARG A 144 4.04 6.48 8.97
CA ARG A 144 2.93 5.58 8.67
C ARG A 144 2.28 5.98 7.35
N LEU A 145 2.00 5.00 6.50
CA LEU A 145 1.28 5.19 5.26
C LEU A 145 -0.16 5.68 5.51
N ARG A 146 -0.55 6.76 4.83
CA ARG A 146 -1.85 7.43 4.95
C ARG A 146 -2.65 7.48 3.67
N TRP A 147 -1.98 7.49 2.53
CA TRP A 147 -2.62 7.61 1.22
C TRP A 147 -1.77 6.92 0.15
N ASN A 148 -2.33 6.71 -1.03
CA ASN A 148 -1.56 6.29 -2.21
C ASN A 148 -2.00 7.00 -3.49
N ALA A 149 -1.02 7.32 -4.34
CA ALA A 149 -1.23 7.72 -5.72
C ALA A 149 -1.00 6.50 -6.63
N GLN A 150 -1.88 6.31 -7.60
CA GLN A 150 -1.87 5.16 -8.50
C GLN A 150 -1.78 5.65 -9.94
N VAL A 151 -0.78 5.19 -10.67
CA VAL A 151 -0.53 5.56 -12.07
C VAL A 151 -0.61 4.29 -12.93
N PRO A 152 -1.82 3.93 -13.40
CA PRO A 152 -2.05 2.69 -14.15
C PRO A 152 -1.55 2.78 -15.60
N HIS A 153 -1.44 3.98 -16.16
CA HIS A 153 -1.14 4.19 -17.58
C HIS A 153 0.02 5.19 -17.81
N PRO A 154 1.20 5.00 -17.17
CA PRO A 154 2.32 5.89 -17.41
C PRO A 154 2.66 5.94 -18.90
N VAL A 155 3.13 7.09 -19.38
CA VAL A 155 3.41 7.40 -20.80
C VAL A 155 2.16 7.45 -21.70
N ALA A 156 1.21 6.54 -21.53
CA ALA A 156 -0.03 6.50 -22.31
C ALA A 156 -0.95 7.67 -21.93
N ASP A 157 -1.16 7.85 -20.63
CA ASP A 157 -1.81 9.00 -20.05
C ASP A 157 -0.67 9.96 -19.64
N ARG A 158 -0.11 10.68 -20.63
CA ARG A 158 1.17 11.42 -20.50
C ARG A 158 1.26 12.23 -19.20
N GLU A 159 2.45 12.37 -18.63
CA GLU A 159 2.74 13.18 -17.43
C GLU A 159 2.05 12.70 -16.13
N THR A 160 1.25 11.64 -16.15
CA THR A 160 0.67 11.10 -14.90
C THR A 160 1.74 10.51 -13.99
N GLU A 161 2.83 9.97 -14.54
CA GLU A 161 4.01 9.55 -13.78
C GLU A 161 4.72 10.72 -13.09
N ALA A 162 4.83 11.86 -13.77
CA ALA A 162 5.45 13.08 -13.24
C ALA A 162 4.59 13.69 -12.13
N LEU A 163 3.27 13.74 -12.34
CA LEU A 163 2.32 14.14 -11.30
C LEU A 163 2.36 13.18 -10.10
N GLY A 164 2.39 11.86 -10.35
CA GLY A 164 2.42 10.86 -9.29
C GLY A 164 3.64 10.99 -8.37
N VAL A 165 4.84 11.18 -8.92
CA VAL A 165 6.05 11.40 -8.11
C VAL A 165 6.05 12.76 -7.43
N ARG A 166 5.58 13.82 -8.10
CA ARG A 166 5.41 15.15 -7.48
C ARG A 166 4.53 15.08 -6.25
N LEU A 167 3.40 14.38 -6.31
CA LEU A 167 2.50 14.24 -5.14
C LEU A 167 3.18 13.49 -3.98
N LEU A 168 3.99 12.48 -4.28
CA LEU A 168 4.78 11.74 -3.28
C LEU A 168 5.88 12.61 -2.64
N GLU A 169 6.49 13.49 -3.43
CA GLU A 169 7.49 14.44 -2.95
C GLU A 169 6.86 15.61 -2.17
N ASP A 170 5.69 16.08 -2.57
CA ASP A 170 5.09 17.26 -1.94
C ASP A 170 4.31 16.90 -0.67
N THR A 171 3.81 15.66 -0.56
CA THR A 171 2.98 15.23 0.58
C THR A 171 3.63 14.05 1.33
N PRO A 172 3.95 14.18 2.62
CA PRO A 172 4.47 13.06 3.41
C PRO A 172 3.47 11.92 3.60
N GLY A 173 3.97 10.74 3.99
CA GLY A 173 3.13 9.60 4.38
C GLY A 173 2.43 8.88 3.23
N GLY A 174 2.88 9.07 1.99
CA GLY A 174 2.30 8.47 0.80
C GLY A 174 2.98 7.20 0.31
N ALA A 175 2.32 6.57 -0.66
CA ALA A 175 2.91 5.60 -1.56
C ALA A 175 2.56 5.92 -3.01
N LEU A 176 3.46 5.58 -3.93
CA LEU A 176 3.22 5.63 -5.37
C LEU A 176 3.20 4.21 -5.94
N VAL A 177 2.10 3.83 -6.59
CA VAL A 177 1.97 2.59 -7.34
C VAL A 177 2.02 2.90 -8.83
N LEU A 178 3.00 2.38 -9.53
CA LEU A 178 3.27 2.70 -10.94
C LEU A 178 3.21 1.42 -11.78
N ALA A 179 2.39 1.41 -12.82
CA ALA A 179 2.35 0.28 -13.76
C ALA A 179 3.68 0.17 -14.54
N GLY A 180 4.08 -1.05 -14.90
CA GLY A 180 5.39 -1.31 -15.50
C GLY A 180 5.40 -1.48 -17.01
N ALA A 181 4.30 -1.18 -17.68
CA ALA A 181 4.14 -1.31 -19.11
C ALA A 181 3.17 -0.26 -19.65
N HIS A 182 3.35 0.13 -20.91
CA HIS A 182 2.35 0.93 -21.61
C HIS A 182 1.04 0.13 -21.67
N ARG A 183 -0.12 0.76 -21.49
CA ARG A 183 -1.45 0.09 -21.45
C ARG A 183 -1.81 -0.78 -22.67
N ARG A 184 -1.07 -0.65 -23.78
CA ARG A 184 -1.27 -1.39 -25.05
C ARG A 184 -0.29 -2.55 -25.21
N ALA A 185 0.66 -2.69 -24.29
CA ALA A 185 1.67 -3.74 -24.31
C ALA A 185 1.05 -5.12 -24.04
N GLY A 186 1.72 -6.16 -24.56
CA GLY A 186 1.23 -7.52 -24.49
C GLY A 186 0.03 -7.80 -25.41
N GLN A 187 -0.60 -8.97 -25.22
CA GLN A 187 -1.71 -9.43 -26.06
C GLN A 187 -3.06 -9.16 -25.39
N GLY A 188 -4.04 -8.69 -26.15
CA GLY A 188 -5.42 -8.54 -25.68
C GLY A 188 -5.57 -7.63 -24.45
N ASP A 189 -4.96 -6.44 -24.50
CA ASP A 189 -4.99 -5.42 -23.43
C ASP A 189 -4.50 -5.94 -22.06
N ALA A 190 -3.59 -6.92 -22.06
CA ALA A 190 -3.05 -7.50 -20.83
C ALA A 190 -2.41 -6.45 -19.90
N ALA A 191 -1.81 -5.40 -20.48
CA ALA A 191 -1.20 -4.29 -19.74
C ALA A 191 -2.16 -3.14 -19.38
N ASP A 192 -3.44 -3.18 -19.79
CA ASP A 192 -4.44 -2.18 -19.37
C ASP A 192 -4.90 -2.50 -17.93
N VAL A 193 -4.02 -2.21 -16.96
CA VAL A 193 -4.16 -2.67 -15.57
C VAL A 193 -5.38 -2.05 -14.85
N ALA A 194 -5.93 -0.96 -15.36
CA ALA A 194 -7.19 -0.37 -14.89
C ALA A 194 -8.41 -1.29 -15.14
N HIS A 195 -8.25 -2.28 -16.03
CA HIS A 195 -9.27 -3.25 -16.42
C HIS A 195 -8.88 -4.72 -16.12
N ARG A 196 -7.77 -4.96 -15.41
CA ARG A 196 -7.21 -6.30 -15.16
C ARG A 196 -6.98 -6.59 -13.68
N GLU A 197 -7.79 -7.48 -13.10
CA GLU A 197 -7.62 -7.95 -11.71
C GLU A 197 -6.40 -8.88 -11.54
N ASP A 198 -5.90 -9.48 -12.62
CA ASP A 198 -4.75 -10.39 -12.62
C ASP A 198 -3.39 -9.66 -12.75
N SER A 199 -3.37 -8.33 -12.71
CA SER A 199 -2.14 -7.55 -12.76
C SER A 199 -1.44 -7.43 -11.40
N ALA A 200 -0.11 -7.24 -11.43
CA ALA A 200 0.66 -6.88 -10.24
C ALA A 200 0.20 -5.54 -9.65
N PHE A 201 -0.12 -4.56 -10.50
CA PHE A 201 -0.67 -3.26 -10.11
C PHE A 201 -1.97 -3.42 -9.29
N HIS A 202 -2.93 -4.22 -9.78
CA HIS A 202 -4.15 -4.51 -9.04
C HIS A 202 -3.85 -5.20 -7.70
N THR A 203 -2.93 -6.15 -7.68
CA THR A 203 -2.54 -6.87 -6.46
C THR A 203 -2.00 -5.93 -5.38
N ILE A 204 -1.14 -4.98 -5.76
CA ILE A 204 -0.59 -3.97 -4.85
C ILE A 204 -1.69 -3.04 -4.34
N VAL A 205 -2.49 -2.47 -5.25
CA VAL A 205 -3.59 -1.56 -4.89
C VAL A 205 -4.61 -2.24 -3.97
N LEU A 206 -4.99 -3.48 -4.26
CA LEU A 206 -5.90 -4.25 -3.40
C LEU A 206 -5.30 -4.50 -2.00
N THR A 207 -3.97 -4.68 -1.91
CA THR A 207 -3.28 -4.89 -0.64
C THR A 207 -3.30 -3.62 0.25
N LEU A 208 -3.23 -2.44 -0.38
CA LEU A 208 -3.41 -1.13 0.28
C LEU A 208 -4.87 -0.91 0.71
N GLN A 209 -5.83 -1.18 -0.17
CA GLN A 209 -7.26 -1.03 0.11
C GLN A 209 -7.73 -1.92 1.25
N LYS A 210 -7.24 -3.17 1.34
CA LYS A 210 -7.53 -4.09 2.47
C LYS A 210 -7.06 -3.56 3.82
N ARG A 211 -6.15 -2.59 3.85
CA ARG A 211 -5.67 -1.88 5.05
C ARG A 211 -6.37 -0.54 5.27
N GLY A 212 -7.37 -0.22 4.45
CA GLY A 212 -8.11 1.04 4.51
C GLY A 212 -7.32 2.25 4.05
N VAL A 213 -6.22 2.06 3.29
CA VAL A 213 -5.44 3.19 2.78
C VAL A 213 -6.18 3.81 1.59
N PRO A 214 -6.67 5.07 1.68
CA PRO A 214 -7.34 5.76 0.59
C PRO A 214 -6.40 5.97 -0.58
N GLY A 215 -6.94 5.94 -1.81
CA GLY A 215 -6.15 6.08 -3.02
C GLY A 215 -6.76 7.02 -4.06
N VAL A 216 -5.90 7.81 -4.72
CA VAL A 216 -6.23 8.54 -5.94
C VAL A 216 -5.56 7.86 -7.13
N GLN A 217 -6.34 7.50 -8.14
CA GLN A 217 -5.86 6.94 -9.39
C GLN A 217 -5.88 8.00 -10.48
N LEU A 218 -4.69 8.29 -10.99
CA LEU A 218 -4.42 9.36 -11.93
C LEU A 218 -4.54 8.82 -13.35
N HIS A 219 -5.37 9.48 -14.13
CA HIS A 219 -5.59 9.22 -15.53
C HIS A 219 -5.49 10.52 -16.32
N GLY A 220 -5.40 10.38 -17.63
CA GLY A 220 -5.36 11.49 -18.56
C GLY A 220 -6.18 11.20 -19.80
N PHE A 221 -6.88 12.21 -20.29
CA PHE A 221 -7.54 12.16 -21.58
C PHE A 221 -6.86 13.10 -22.58
N ALA A 222 -7.16 12.87 -23.86
CA ALA A 222 -6.76 13.78 -24.93
C ALA A 222 -7.78 14.93 -25.05
N GLU A 223 -7.35 16.14 -25.42
CA GLU A 223 -8.24 17.30 -25.66
C GLU A 223 -9.43 16.96 -26.59
N SER A 224 -9.21 16.09 -27.58
CA SER A 224 -10.25 15.63 -28.50
C SER A 224 -11.36 14.80 -27.84
N THR A 225 -11.18 14.35 -26.60
CA THR A 225 -12.15 13.57 -25.83
C THR A 225 -13.27 14.48 -25.32
N THR A 226 -12.90 15.63 -24.77
CA THR A 226 -13.83 16.68 -24.37
C THR A 226 -13.11 18.02 -24.27
N ASP A 227 -13.72 19.05 -24.83
CA ASP A 227 -13.29 20.44 -24.72
C ASP A 227 -13.94 21.16 -23.54
N ARG A 228 -14.74 20.46 -22.72
CA ARG A 228 -15.61 21.08 -21.69
C ARG A 228 -15.01 21.07 -20.30
N TYR A 229 -14.12 20.13 -20.01
CA TYR A 229 -13.62 19.86 -18.67
C TYR A 229 -12.10 19.78 -18.70
N ASP A 230 -11.49 20.31 -17.66
CA ASP A 230 -10.06 20.19 -17.37
C ASP A 230 -9.81 18.99 -16.45
N ALA A 231 -10.82 18.64 -15.64
CA ALA A 231 -10.80 17.45 -14.80
C ALA A 231 -12.17 16.73 -14.78
N VAL A 232 -12.15 15.41 -14.77
CA VAL A 232 -13.31 14.60 -14.34
C VAL A 232 -12.94 13.88 -13.06
N LEU A 233 -13.74 14.11 -12.02
CA LEU A 233 -13.56 13.52 -10.71
C LEU A 233 -14.72 12.58 -10.40
N SER A 234 -14.41 11.33 -10.06
CA SER A 234 -15.41 10.36 -9.63
C SER A 234 -14.87 9.47 -8.51
N THR A 235 -15.75 8.67 -7.91
CA THR A 235 -15.36 7.59 -6.99
C THR A 235 -15.53 6.21 -7.64
N GLY A 236 -15.41 6.17 -8.97
CA GLY A 236 -15.61 4.96 -9.78
C GLY A 236 -16.96 4.31 -9.50
N ALA A 237 -16.93 3.03 -9.12
CA ALA A 237 -18.13 2.23 -8.87
C ALA A 237 -18.97 2.68 -7.66
N ALA A 238 -18.41 3.46 -6.72
CA ALA A 238 -19.13 3.91 -5.54
C ALA A 238 -20.15 5.03 -5.84
N GLN A 239 -19.90 5.82 -6.89
CA GLN A 239 -20.78 6.90 -7.38
C GLN A 239 -21.29 7.88 -6.30
N SER A 240 -20.55 7.99 -5.19
CA SER A 240 -20.82 8.87 -4.07
C SER A 240 -19.50 9.42 -3.56
N ALA A 241 -19.46 10.70 -3.19
CA ALA A 241 -18.25 11.37 -2.77
C ALA A 241 -18.28 11.69 -1.26
N PRO A 242 -17.28 11.22 -0.50
CA PRO A 242 -16.97 11.78 0.82
C PRO A 242 -16.72 13.29 0.79
N GLY A 243 -16.76 13.94 1.95
CA GLY A 243 -16.63 15.39 2.07
C GLY A 243 -15.31 15.91 1.51
N GLU A 244 -14.21 15.22 1.80
CA GLU A 244 -12.86 15.54 1.33
C GLU A 244 -12.71 15.40 -0.19
N VAL A 245 -13.41 14.44 -0.82
CA VAL A 245 -13.44 14.29 -2.29
C VAL A 245 -14.27 15.41 -2.93
N SER A 246 -15.34 15.85 -2.27
CA SER A 246 -16.09 17.04 -2.70
C SER A 246 -15.25 18.31 -2.57
N ALA A 247 -14.47 18.44 -1.49
CA ALA A 247 -13.55 19.56 -1.28
C ALA A 247 -12.41 19.59 -2.32
N LEU A 248 -11.95 18.44 -2.82
CA LEU A 248 -11.03 18.39 -3.96
C LEU A 248 -11.63 19.06 -5.20
N ALA A 249 -12.87 18.72 -5.56
CA ALA A 249 -13.56 19.36 -6.69
C ALA A 249 -13.71 20.87 -6.47
N ASP A 250 -14.11 21.28 -5.26
CA ASP A 250 -14.27 22.70 -4.91
C ASP A 250 -12.94 23.47 -5.05
N ARG A 251 -11.81 22.88 -4.61
CA ARG A 251 -10.47 23.47 -4.75
C ARG A 251 -10.07 23.64 -6.21
N MET A 252 -10.29 22.63 -7.05
CA MET A 252 -10.01 22.70 -8.48
C MET A 252 -10.86 23.78 -9.18
N GLU A 253 -12.16 23.84 -8.89
CA GLU A 253 -13.05 24.86 -9.45
C GLU A 253 -12.68 26.27 -8.98
N ALA A 254 -12.32 26.44 -7.71
CA ALA A 254 -11.86 27.72 -7.17
C ALA A 254 -10.55 28.22 -7.81
N ALA A 255 -9.70 27.30 -8.29
CA ALA A 255 -8.49 27.61 -9.04
C ALA A 255 -8.76 27.97 -10.53
N GLY A 256 -10.01 27.81 -10.97
CA GLY A 256 -10.45 28.13 -12.33
C GLY A 256 -10.55 26.93 -13.26
N LEU A 257 -10.34 25.70 -12.77
CA LEU A 257 -10.48 24.48 -13.57
C LEU A 257 -11.94 24.10 -13.75
N ARG A 258 -12.30 23.62 -14.94
CA ARG A 258 -13.65 23.12 -15.25
C ARG A 258 -13.74 21.66 -14.83
N VAL A 259 -14.43 21.40 -13.73
CA VAL A 259 -14.54 20.06 -13.14
C VAL A 259 -15.89 19.42 -13.47
N CYS A 260 -15.87 18.17 -13.94
CA CYS A 260 -17.06 17.33 -13.95
C CYS A 260 -17.06 16.42 -12.72
N ARG A 261 -18.12 16.50 -11.91
CA ARG A 261 -18.30 15.68 -10.71
C ARG A 261 -19.17 14.46 -11.03
N GLY A 262 -18.56 13.29 -11.16
CA GLY A 262 -19.23 12.04 -11.56
C GLY A 262 -20.27 11.49 -10.58
N TRP A 263 -20.40 12.09 -9.38
CA TRP A 263 -21.48 11.80 -8.42
C TRP A 263 -22.65 12.80 -8.50
N SER A 264 -22.51 13.88 -9.27
CA SER A 264 -23.53 14.95 -9.40
C SER A 264 -24.07 15.10 -10.82
N ALA A 265 -23.29 14.69 -11.82
CA ALA A 265 -23.66 14.74 -13.22
C ALA A 265 -23.11 13.51 -13.95
N ARG A 266 -23.61 13.28 -15.16
CA ARG A 266 -23.03 12.28 -16.06
C ARG A 266 -21.81 12.87 -16.75
N CYS A 267 -20.64 12.35 -16.40
CA CYS A 267 -19.35 12.74 -16.94
C CYS A 267 -18.83 11.71 -17.96
N PRO A 268 -17.97 12.13 -18.91
CA PRO A 268 -17.15 11.16 -19.64
C PRO A 268 -16.13 10.53 -18.70
N LEU A 269 -15.69 9.30 -18.99
CA LEU A 269 -14.56 8.66 -18.29
C LEU A 269 -14.72 8.56 -16.75
N GLU A 270 -15.92 8.28 -16.26
CA GLU A 270 -16.19 8.17 -14.81
C GLU A 270 -15.49 6.99 -14.12
N GLY A 271 -14.74 6.15 -14.83
CA GLY A 271 -14.04 5.01 -14.22
C GLY A 271 -14.97 3.96 -13.58
N THR A 272 -16.24 3.89 -13.97
CA THR A 272 -17.23 2.97 -13.35
C THR A 272 -16.92 1.49 -13.58
N THR A 273 -16.16 1.18 -14.64
CA THR A 273 -15.68 -0.18 -14.96
C THR A 273 -14.30 -0.49 -14.39
N ASN A 274 -13.63 0.49 -13.78
CA ASN A 274 -12.29 0.35 -13.22
C ASN A 274 -12.27 -0.76 -12.15
N VAL A 275 -11.35 -1.71 -12.27
CA VAL A 275 -11.32 -2.87 -11.35
C VAL A 275 -10.84 -2.49 -9.96
N GLN A 276 -9.93 -1.51 -9.83
CA GLN A 276 -9.46 -1.01 -8.54
C GLN A 276 -10.55 -0.21 -7.83
N GLY A 277 -11.35 0.58 -8.56
CA GLY A 277 -12.51 1.28 -7.99
C GLY A 277 -13.61 0.31 -7.52
N ARG A 278 -13.89 -0.74 -8.29
CA ARG A 278 -14.80 -1.83 -7.86
C ARG A 278 -14.28 -2.57 -6.64
N ALA A 279 -12.98 -2.84 -6.58
CA ALA A 279 -12.37 -3.44 -5.40
C ALA A 279 -12.46 -2.53 -4.17
N ALA A 280 -12.19 -1.24 -4.30
CA ALA A 280 -12.31 -0.26 -3.22
C ALA A 280 -13.72 -0.24 -2.63
N GLN A 281 -14.75 -0.21 -3.49
CA GLN A 281 -16.15 -0.29 -3.07
C GLN A 281 -16.43 -1.56 -2.26
N ARG A 282 -15.92 -2.73 -2.69
CA ARG A 282 -16.06 -4.00 -1.96
C ARG A 282 -15.32 -4.00 -0.62
N GLN A 283 -14.20 -3.29 -0.52
CA GLN A 283 -13.40 -3.18 0.71
C GLN A 283 -13.83 -2.02 1.61
N HIS A 284 -14.82 -1.22 1.21
CA HIS A 284 -15.19 0.04 1.87
C HIS A 284 -13.99 1.00 2.03
N ALA A 285 -13.06 0.97 1.08
CA ALA A 285 -11.92 1.90 1.02
C ALA A 285 -12.26 3.10 0.12
N THR A 286 -11.79 4.29 0.48
CA THR A 286 -11.95 5.49 -0.36
C THR A 286 -11.09 5.35 -1.62
N PHE A 287 -11.73 5.58 -2.77
CA PHE A 287 -11.09 5.58 -4.08
C PHE A 287 -11.55 6.80 -4.87
N VAL A 288 -10.58 7.50 -5.43
CA VAL A 288 -10.79 8.66 -6.28
C VAL A 288 -10.24 8.35 -7.66
N HIS A 289 -11.08 8.43 -8.67
CA HIS A 289 -10.69 8.37 -10.07
C HIS A 289 -10.60 9.78 -10.61
N LEU A 290 -9.40 10.19 -11.02
CA LEU A 290 -9.12 11.54 -11.49
C LEU A 290 -8.60 11.48 -12.92
N GLU A 291 -9.38 12.01 -13.84
CA GLU A 291 -9.05 12.16 -15.25
C GLU A 291 -8.69 13.61 -15.53
N LEU A 292 -7.50 13.87 -16.10
CA LEU A 292 -7.01 15.23 -16.36
C LEU A 292 -6.77 15.50 -17.84
N ALA A 293 -7.18 16.69 -18.29
CA ALA A 293 -6.82 17.24 -19.59
C ALA A 293 -5.29 17.49 -19.66
N PRO A 294 -4.68 17.56 -20.86
CA PRO A 294 -3.24 17.79 -21.01
C PRO A 294 -2.70 18.99 -20.22
N ASP A 295 -3.37 20.15 -20.32
CA ASP A 295 -2.96 21.38 -19.62
C ASP A 295 -3.06 21.27 -18.09
N ALA A 296 -3.93 20.41 -17.57
CA ALA A 296 -4.14 20.19 -16.14
C ALA A 296 -3.24 19.09 -15.54
N ARG A 297 -2.36 18.47 -16.34
CA ARG A 297 -1.41 17.44 -15.85
C ARG A 297 0.02 17.60 -16.34
N GLY A 298 0.27 18.47 -17.31
CA GLY A 298 1.60 18.76 -17.84
C GLY A 298 2.30 19.87 -17.04
N ASP A 299 2.74 20.90 -17.75
CA ASP A 299 3.41 22.05 -17.16
C ASP A 299 2.53 23.30 -17.21
N GLY A 300 2.81 24.23 -16.29
CA GLY A 300 2.15 25.53 -16.23
C GLY A 300 1.04 25.59 -15.18
N ARG A 301 0.32 26.71 -15.22
CA ARG A 301 -0.59 27.09 -14.14
C ARG A 301 -1.65 26.04 -13.85
N ASP A 302 -2.35 25.54 -14.86
CA ASP A 302 -3.48 24.62 -14.64
C ASP A 302 -3.02 23.28 -14.05
N ALA A 303 -1.86 22.79 -14.48
CA ALA A 303 -1.22 21.61 -13.88
C ALA A 303 -0.75 21.87 -12.44
N ASP A 304 -0.19 23.05 -12.14
CA ASP A 304 0.20 23.41 -10.78
C ASP A 304 -1.00 23.52 -9.84
N GLU A 305 -2.11 24.09 -10.31
CA GLU A 305 -3.35 24.19 -9.55
C GLU A 305 -3.99 22.82 -9.33
N ALA A 306 -4.01 21.95 -10.35
CA ALA A 306 -4.49 20.58 -10.22
C ALA A 306 -3.65 19.79 -9.22
N ALA A 307 -2.31 19.84 -9.32
CA ALA A 307 -1.40 19.20 -8.39
C ALA A 307 -1.59 19.71 -6.95
N THR A 308 -1.74 21.02 -6.77
CA THR A 308 -1.99 21.65 -5.47
C THR A 308 -3.33 21.20 -4.87
N ALA A 309 -4.39 21.13 -5.67
CA ALA A 309 -5.69 20.68 -5.21
C ALA A 309 -5.66 19.20 -4.76
N VAL A 310 -4.98 18.33 -5.52
CA VAL A 310 -4.78 16.93 -5.16
C VAL A 310 -3.91 16.80 -3.90
N ALA A 311 -2.80 17.53 -3.79
CA ALA A 311 -1.98 17.55 -2.57
C ALA A 311 -2.79 18.00 -1.33
N GLY A 312 -3.76 18.91 -1.51
CA GLY A 312 -4.74 19.26 -0.48
C GLY A 312 -5.58 18.05 -0.01
N LEU A 313 -6.09 17.23 -0.94
CA LEU A 313 -6.80 15.98 -0.59
C LEU A 313 -5.88 15.01 0.17
N LEU A 314 -4.65 14.83 -0.30
CA LEU A 314 -3.70 13.93 0.34
C LEU A 314 -3.30 14.40 1.75
N THR A 315 -3.24 15.72 1.95
CA THR A 315 -3.02 16.33 3.26
C THR A 315 -4.21 16.09 4.19
N ASP A 316 -5.44 16.22 3.70
CA ASP A 316 -6.66 15.92 4.46
C ASP A 316 -6.61 14.44 4.95
N TRP A 317 -6.31 13.48 4.06
CA TRP A 317 -6.14 12.07 4.43
C TRP A 317 -4.96 11.78 5.37
N ALA A 318 -3.93 12.62 5.37
CA ALA A 318 -2.78 12.44 6.25
C ALA A 318 -3.06 12.86 7.71
N GLN A 319 -4.12 13.64 7.95
CA GLN A 319 -4.51 14.15 9.27
C GLN A 319 -5.52 13.26 10.00
N ASP A 320 -6.24 12.41 9.28
CA ASP A 320 -7.20 11.42 9.82
C ASP A 320 -6.52 10.16 10.41
#